data_AF-A0AAW8I476-F1
#
_entry.id   AF-A0AAW8I476-F1
#
_cell.length_a   1.000
_cell.length_b   1.000
_cell.length_c   1.000
_cell.angle_alpha   90.00
_cell.angle_beta   90.00
_cell.angle_gamma   90.00
#
_symmetry.space_group_name_H-M   'P 1'
#
loop_
_entity.id
_entity.type
_entity.pdbx_description
1 polymer ?
#
loop_
_entity_poly.entity_id
_entity_poly.type
_entity_poly.pdbx_seq_one_letter_code
_entity_poly.pdbx_strand_id
1 'polypeptide(L)' 'MQLGNQNTMRFAGRPQRFRQSAYPLFNPNSAIALGHPFGGSGARLMTTVLHHMPDKGIRYGLQTMCEGRGQANATIVELL' A
#
# COMPACT_ATOMS: atom_id res chain seq x y z
N MET A 1 14.17 -6.56 8.59
CA MET A 1 12.72 -6.34 8.47
C MET A 1 12.06 -7.67 8.80
N GLN A 2 11.69 -7.89 10.06
CA GLN A 2 11.14 -9.19 10.49
C GLN A 2 9.64 -9.21 10.23
N LEU A 3 9.18 -10.15 9.42
CA LEU A 3 7.76 -10.33 9.07
C LEU A 3 7.03 -10.92 10.29
N GLY A 4 6.50 -10.05 11.15
CA GLY A 4 5.34 -10.39 11.98
C GLY A 4 4.10 -10.53 11.09
N ASN A 5 3.03 -11.13 11.60
CA ASN A 5 1.74 -11.19 10.90
C ASN A 5 1.38 -9.83 10.26
N GLN A 6 0.57 -9.83 9.19
CA GLN A 6 0.28 -8.64 8.36
C GLN A 6 -0.16 -7.37 9.13
N ASN A 7 -0.49 -7.49 10.41
CA ASN A 7 -0.95 -6.42 11.28
C ASN A 7 0.14 -5.82 12.19
N THR A 8 1.37 -6.35 12.23
CA THR A 8 2.45 -5.79 13.08
C THR A 8 3.81 -5.91 12.43
N MET A 9 4.29 -4.79 11.89
CA MET A 9 5.67 -4.64 11.44
C MET A 9 6.53 -4.11 12.59
N ARG A 10 7.83 -4.37 12.57
CA ARG A 10 8.79 -3.68 13.44
C ARG A 10 9.74 -2.83 12.61
N PHE A 11 9.65 -1.51 12.76
CA PHE A 11 10.59 -0.57 12.17
C PHE A 11 11.47 -0.01 13.29
N ALA A 12 12.80 -0.12 13.15
CA ALA A 12 13.76 0.26 14.20
C ALA A 12 13.41 -0.33 15.60
N GLY A 13 12.96 -1.60 15.64
CA GLY A 13 12.58 -2.29 16.87
C GLY A 13 11.18 -1.96 17.43
N ARG A 14 10.56 -0.85 17.02
CA ARG A 14 9.22 -0.46 17.48
C ARG A 14 8.11 -1.14 16.68
N PRO A 15 7.06 -1.67 17.34
CA PRO A 15 5.90 -2.24 16.66
C PRO A 15 5.08 -1.15 15.98
N GLN A 16 4.96 -1.23 14.66
CA GLN A 16 4.04 -0.47 13.82
C GLN A 16 2.80 -1.34 13.59
N ARG A 17 1.70 -1.00 14.26
CA ARG A 17 0.43 -1.73 14.15
C ARG A 17 -0.44 -1.10 13.08
N PHE A 18 -0.52 -1.74 11.92
CA PHE A 18 -1.46 -1.37 10.86
C PHE A 18 -2.61 -2.37 10.87
N ARG A 19 -3.69 -2.05 11.59
CA ARG A 19 -4.87 -2.92 11.66
C ARG A 19 -5.81 -2.56 10.51
N GLN A 20 -5.98 -3.45 9.53
CA GLN A 20 -6.89 -3.21 8.39
C GLN A 20 -8.32 -2.86 8.83
N SER A 21 -8.80 -3.41 9.94
CA SER A 21 -10.14 -3.05 10.46
C SER A 21 -10.24 -1.61 10.99
N ALA A 22 -9.12 -0.94 11.29
CA ALA A 22 -9.11 0.48 11.67
C ALA A 22 -9.01 1.38 10.43
N TYR A 23 -8.42 0.89 9.35
CA TYR A 23 -8.19 1.62 8.10
C TYR A 23 -8.63 0.75 6.91
N PRO A 24 -9.94 0.60 6.67
CA PRO A 24 -10.46 -0.40 5.74
C PRO A 24 -10.11 -0.14 4.27
N LEU A 25 -9.73 1.09 3.92
CA LEU A 25 -9.28 1.46 2.57
C LEU A 25 -7.75 1.47 2.43
N PHE A 26 -7.02 1.38 3.54
CA PHE A 26 -5.57 1.48 3.53
C PHE A 26 -4.95 0.12 3.20
N ASN A 27 -4.23 0.09 2.08
CA ASN A 27 -3.31 -1.00 1.72
C ASN A 27 -3.97 -2.40 1.72
N PRO A 28 -5.01 -2.63 0.91
CA PRO A 28 -5.70 -3.92 0.84
C PRO A 28 -4.78 -5.08 0.41
N ASN A 29 -3.80 -4.82 -0.48
CA ASN A 29 -2.85 -5.83 -0.98
C ASN A 29 -1.38 -5.38 -0.80
N SER A 30 -0.88 -5.46 0.43
CA SER A 30 0.45 -4.92 0.79
C SER A 30 1.66 -5.58 0.12
N ALA A 31 2.72 -4.81 -0.07
CA ALA A 31 4.03 -5.33 -0.50
C ALA A 31 4.73 -6.19 0.57
N ILE A 32 4.32 -6.05 1.83
CA ILE A 32 4.85 -6.85 2.95
C ILE A 32 4.37 -8.30 2.81
N ALA A 33 3.09 -8.48 2.48
CA ALA A 33 2.48 -9.80 2.32
C ALA A 33 2.84 -10.46 0.98
N LEU A 34 2.87 -9.68 -0.10
CA LEU A 34 2.97 -10.20 -1.47
C LEU A 34 4.36 -9.98 -2.10
N GLY A 35 5.29 -9.37 -1.37
CA GLY A 35 6.62 -9.02 -1.86
C GLY A 35 6.69 -7.64 -2.53
N HIS A 36 7.93 -7.13 -2.64
CA HIS A 36 8.28 -5.83 -3.20
C HIS A 36 9.19 -6.02 -4.43
N PRO A 37 8.63 -6.34 -5.62
CA PRO A 37 9.41 -6.38 -6.85
C PRO A 37 9.88 -4.96 -7.18
N PHE A 38 11.19 -4.76 -7.22
CA PHE A 38 11.78 -3.45 -7.50
C PHE A 38 11.42 -3.01 -8.93
N GLY A 39 11.01 -1.76 -9.11
CA GLY A 39 10.46 -1.24 -10.37
C GLY A 39 9.02 -1.68 -10.69
N GLY A 40 8.63 -2.92 -10.37
CA GLY A 40 7.28 -3.45 -10.64
C GLY A 40 6.21 -3.11 -9.59
N SER A 41 6.62 -2.77 -8.36
CA SER A 41 5.69 -2.54 -7.24
C SER A 41 4.72 -1.39 -7.50
N GLY A 42 5.16 -0.34 -8.20
CA GLY A 42 4.31 0.81 -8.50
C GLY A 42 3.14 0.45 -9.40
N ALA A 43 3.41 -0.26 -10.49
CA ALA A 43 2.37 -0.76 -11.39
C ALA A 43 1.39 -1.68 -10.63
N ARG A 44 1.90 -2.59 -9.79
CA ARG A 44 1.03 -3.50 -9.01
C ARG A 44 0.13 -2.77 -8.01
N LEU A 45 0.67 -1.80 -7.29
CA LEU A 45 -0.11 -0.97 -6.36
C LEU A 45 -1.17 -0.17 -7.13
N MET A 46 -0.80 0.41 -8.27
CA MET A 46 -1.73 1.14 -9.14
C MET A 46 -2.87 0.22 -9.63
N THR A 47 -2.56 -0.99 -10.11
CA THR A 47 -3.57 -1.98 -10.51
C THR A 47 -4.52 -2.30 -9.36
N THR A 48 -3.98 -2.47 -8.14
CA THR A 48 -4.80 -2.73 -6.94
C THR A 48 -5.76 -1.56 -6.68
N VAL A 49 -5.29 -0.32 -6.73
CA VAL A 49 -6.14 0.87 -6.54
C VAL A 49 -7.25 0.90 -7.59
N LEU A 50 -6.90 0.78 -8.87
CA LEU A 50 -7.86 0.87 -9.98
C LEU A 50 -8.94 -0.21 -9.94
N HIS A 51 -8.60 -1.43 -9.49
CA HIS A 51 -9.59 -2.52 -9.38
C HIS A 51 -10.42 -2.40 -8.09
N HIS A 52 -9.84 -1.89 -7.01
CA HIS A 52 -10.54 -1.74 -5.73
C HIS A 52 -11.53 -0.56 -5.72
N MET A 53 -11.30 0.47 -6.54
CA MET A 53 -12.16 1.65 -6.64
C MET A 53 -13.61 1.34 -7.05
N PRO A 54 -13.89 0.66 -8.19
CA PRO A 54 -15.25 0.32 -8.58
C PRO A 54 -15.91 -0.63 -7.57
N ASP A 55 -15.18 -1.63 -7.06
CA ASP A 55 -15.66 -2.60 -6.06
C ASP A 55 -16.14 -1.95 -4.75
N LYS A 56 -15.64 -0.74 -4.45
CA LYS A 56 -15.96 0.01 -3.23
C LYS A 56 -16.71 1.32 -3.48
N GLY A 57 -17.07 1.63 -4.73
CA GLY A 57 -17.71 2.90 -5.09
C GLY A 57 -16.85 4.13 -4.77
N ILE A 58 -15.52 4.02 -4.90
CA ILE A 58 -14.58 5.10 -4.60
C ILE A 58 -14.28 5.88 -5.88
N ARG A 59 -14.51 7.20 -5.85
CA ARG A 59 -14.21 8.09 -6.97
C ARG A 59 -12.73 8.45 -7.09
N TYR A 60 -12.04 8.65 -5.97
CA TYR A 60 -10.64 9.07 -5.93
C TYR A 60 -9.77 8.06 -5.19
N GLY A 61 -8.70 7.62 -5.85
CA GLY A 61 -7.69 6.71 -5.30
C GLY A 61 -6.36 7.44 -5.11
N LEU A 62 -5.63 7.11 -4.04
CA LEU A 62 -4.29 7.61 -3.79
C LEU A 62 -3.30 6.43 -3.75
N GLN A 63 -2.31 6.47 -4.62
CA GLN A 63 -1.14 5.60 -4.59
C GLN A 63 0.07 6.42 -4.17
N THR A 64 0.78 5.97 -3.14
CA THR A 64 2.06 6.56 -2.72
C THR A 64 3.03 5.46 -2.29
N MET A 65 4.32 5.66 -2.56
CA MET A 65 5.37 4.76 -2.10
C MET A 65 6.68 5.53 -1.90
N CYS A 66 7.49 5.02 -0.98
CA CYS A 66 8.87 5.44 -0.88
C CYS A 66 9.69 4.83 -2.00
N GLU A 67 10.68 5.58 -2.45
CA GLU A 67 11.69 5.16 -3.40
C GLU A 67 13.06 5.20 -2.70
N GLY A 68 14.04 4.50 -3.27
CA GLY A 68 15.41 4.53 -2.74
C GLY A 68 15.96 5.96 -2.65
N ARG A 69 16.96 6.16 -1.79
CA ARG A 69 17.69 7.44 -1.67
C ARG A 69 16.84 8.61 -1.16
N GLY A 70 15.82 8.31 -0.34
CA GLY A 70 15.02 9.34 0.34
C GLY A 70 14.03 10.05 -0.58
N GLN A 71 13.59 9.39 -1.65
CA GLN A 71 12.58 9.89 -2.57
C GLN A 71 11.23 9.20 -2.30
N ALA A 72 10.17 9.77 -2.85
CA ALA A 72 8.83 9.17 -2.81
C ALA A 72 7.99 9.73 -3.96
N ASN A 73 6.99 8.97 -4.37
CA ASN A 73 5.98 9.45 -5.29
C ASN A 73 4.58 9.41 -4.64
N ALA A 74 3.70 10.22 -5.18
CA ALA A 74 2.28 10.21 -4.87
C ALA A 74 1.50 10.50 -6.14
N THR A 75 0.48 9.71 -6.40
CA THR A 75 -0.36 9.82 -7.59
C THR A 75 -1.81 9.64 -7.17
N ILE A 76 -2.63 10.61 -7.55
CA ILE A 76 -4.09 10.56 -7.39
C ILE A 76 -4.68 10.14 -8.72
N VAL A 77 -5.65 9.22 -8.66
CA VAL A 77 -6.43 8.78 -9.81
C VAL A 77 -7.91 9.03 -9.55
N GLU A 78 -8.62 9.44 -10.59
CA GLU A 78 -10.07 9.58 -10.59
C GLU A 78 -10.67 8.48 -11.45
N LEU A 79 -11.70 7.82 -10.94
CA LEU A 79 -12.52 6.89 -11.72
C LEU A 79 -13.52 7.72 -12.55
N LEU A 80 -13.43 7.58 -13.87
CA LEU A 80 -14.30 8.26 -14.84
C LEU A 80 -15.59 7.47 -15.09
#